data_AF-S9VML3-F1
#
_entry.id   AF-S9VML3-F1
#
_cell.length_a   1.000
_cell.length_b   1.000
_cell.length_c   1.000
_cell.angle_alpha   90.00
_cell.angle_beta   90.00
_cell.angle_gamma   90.00
#
_symmetry.space_group_name_H-M   'P 1'
#
loop_
_entity.id
_entity.type
_entity.pdbx_description
1 polymer ?
#
loop_
_entity_poly.entity_id
_entity_poly.type
_entity_poly.pdbx_seq_one_letter_code
_entity_poly.pdbx_strand_id
1 'polypeptide(L)'
;MRYQNEFRHAEEAMKKRKNAESAIYNQYDYDADQRFQLWRTERDEMRKRLHIHPIDEFMDRPMLAIVSLLRINTTIGMLYALGRTAYLYRTMDKMYAKLNGVSLGKIAFNELTTNVAKGGCISVVGAFGIVFGDAVGRCLTLFYTQQVSVPERTWWHVWCSGSFAGLCMGATLSAFEYKTLTRWGMVMLTGGISVPLSLASCYAGYCVYRPFVQNREHVLYDTYWRPWQQRRLNPGGPPTMRGRYM
;
A
#
# COMPACT_ATOMS: atom_id res chain seq x y z
N MET A 1 26.51 32.21 -22.62
CA MET A 1 25.45 31.25 -22.23
C MET A 1 24.19 31.55 -23.05
N ARG A 2 24.06 30.96 -24.25
CA ARG A 2 23.09 31.40 -25.28
C ARG A 2 21.62 31.04 -24.98
N TYR A 3 21.38 30.06 -24.11
CA TYR A 3 20.05 29.54 -23.79
C TYR A 3 19.49 29.99 -22.43
N GLN A 4 20.23 30.83 -21.69
CA GLN A 4 19.87 31.18 -20.31
C GLN A 4 18.54 31.93 -20.21
N ASN A 5 18.24 32.77 -21.20
CA ASN A 5 16.97 33.50 -21.27
C ASN A 5 15.79 32.60 -21.63
N GLU A 6 16.02 31.57 -22.46
CA GLU A 6 15.00 30.59 -22.84
C GLU A 6 14.67 29.66 -21.67
N PHE A 7 15.68 29.21 -20.92
CA PHE A 7 15.47 28.47 -19.68
C PHE A 7 14.73 29.29 -18.63
N ARG A 8 15.08 30.58 -18.47
CA ARG A 8 14.39 31.47 -17.53
C ARG A 8 12.92 31.67 -17.92
N HIS A 9 12.63 31.84 -19.20
CA HIS A 9 11.24 31.94 -19.67
C HIS A 9 10.47 30.62 -19.53
N ALA A 10 11.10 29.47 -19.77
CA ALA A 10 10.49 28.17 -19.55
C ALA A 10 10.19 27.93 -18.06
N GLU A 11 11.10 28.35 -17.17
CA GLU A 11 10.95 28.22 -15.72
C GLU A 11 9.86 29.14 -15.17
N GLU A 12 9.75 30.37 -15.69
CA GLU A 12 8.66 31.31 -15.39
C GLU A 12 7.30 30.78 -15.90
N ALA A 13 7.26 30.19 -17.10
CA ALA A 13 6.05 29.60 -17.65
C ALA A 13 5.61 28.36 -16.86
N MET A 14 6.56 27.51 -16.44
CA MET A 14 6.30 26.36 -15.57
C MET A 14 5.80 26.80 -14.19
N LYS A 15 6.40 27.84 -13.59
CA LYS A 15 5.91 28.42 -12.33
C LYS A 15 4.50 28.99 -12.46
N LYS A 16 4.19 29.70 -13.54
CA LYS A 16 2.84 30.24 -13.76
C LYS A 16 1.80 29.13 -13.93
N ARG A 17 2.13 28.04 -14.64
CA ARG A 17 1.25 26.85 -14.75
C ARG A 17 1.04 26.16 -13.40
N LYS A 18 2.13 25.92 -12.66
CA LYS A 18 2.05 25.31 -11.31
C LYS A 18 1.20 26.16 -10.36
N ASN A 19 1.37 27.47 -10.39
CA ASN A 19 0.60 28.42 -9.57
C ASN A 19 -0.88 28.46 -9.98
N ALA A 20 -1.19 28.39 -11.29
CA ALA A 20 -2.56 28.34 -11.78
C ALA A 20 -3.26 27.01 -11.44
N GLU A 21 -2.56 25.87 -11.50
CA GLU A 21 -3.08 24.58 -11.05
C GLU A 21 -3.30 24.56 -9.52
N SER A 22 -2.37 25.14 -8.75
CA SER A 22 -2.52 25.29 -7.28
C SER A 22 -3.58 26.30 -6.85
N ALA A 23 -4.02 27.20 -7.74
CA ALA A 23 -5.09 28.15 -7.45
C ALA A 23 -6.49 27.52 -7.56
N ILE A 24 -6.63 26.46 -8.38
CA ILE A 24 -7.89 25.70 -8.52
C ILE A 24 -8.02 24.67 -7.38
N TYR A 25 -6.91 24.08 -6.96
CA TYR A 25 -6.82 23.27 -5.75
C TYR A 25 -5.80 23.93 -4.83
N ASN A 26 -6.25 24.71 -3.84
CA ASN A 26 -5.42 25.19 -2.72
C ASN A 26 -4.93 24.01 -1.86
N GLN A 27 -4.17 23.09 -2.45
CA GLN A 27 -3.37 22.12 -1.73
C GLN A 27 -2.12 22.87 -1.29
N TYR A 28 -2.00 23.05 0.02
CA TYR A 28 -0.80 23.58 0.65
C TYR A 28 0.41 22.78 0.17
N ASP A 29 1.42 23.45 -0.41
CA ASP A 29 2.63 22.81 -0.93
C ASP A 29 3.52 22.40 0.25
N TYR A 30 3.20 21.25 0.85
CA TYR A 30 3.95 20.65 1.95
C TYR A 30 5.40 20.35 1.56
N ASP A 31 5.69 20.14 0.27
CA ASP A 31 7.04 19.84 -0.17
C ASP A 31 7.92 21.11 -0.21
N ALA A 32 7.33 22.28 -0.43
CA ALA A 32 8.01 23.57 -0.35
C ALA A 32 8.14 24.12 1.09
N ASP A 33 7.36 23.60 2.05
CA ASP A 33 7.40 24.05 3.44
C ASP A 33 8.59 23.44 4.20
N GLN A 34 9.57 24.29 4.50
CA GLN A 34 10.75 23.92 5.28
C GLN A 34 10.40 23.32 6.65
N ARG A 35 9.29 23.74 7.27
CA ARG A 35 8.83 23.20 8.57
C ARG A 35 8.32 21.78 8.42
N PHE A 36 7.61 21.50 7.34
CA PHE A 36 7.13 20.16 7.05
C PHE A 36 8.29 19.21 6.72
N GLN A 37 9.29 19.68 5.97
CA GLN A 37 10.48 18.90 5.68
C GLN A 37 11.27 18.57 6.95
N LEU A 38 11.48 19.55 7.83
CA LEU A 38 12.13 19.35 9.13
C LEU A 38 11.36 18.33 9.99
N TRP A 39 10.04 18.47 10.07
CA TRP A 39 9.18 17.52 10.78
C TRP A 39 9.28 16.11 10.21
N ARG A 40 9.33 15.98 8.87
CA ARG A 40 9.45 14.71 8.17
C ARG A 40 10.79 14.03 8.47
N THR A 41 11.90 14.77 8.43
CA THR A 41 13.22 14.24 8.76
C THR A 41 13.32 13.82 10.23
N GLU A 42 12.80 14.64 11.14
CA GLU A 42 12.79 14.31 12.58
C GLU A 42 11.93 13.08 12.89
N ARG A 43 10.79 12.93 12.21
CA ARG A 43 9.96 11.73 12.32
C ARG A 43 10.74 10.50 11.87
N ASP A 44 11.48 10.58 10.78
CA ASP A 44 12.24 9.46 10.24
C ASP A 44 13.46 9.08 11.11
N GLU A 45 14.15 10.06 11.70
CA GLU A 45 15.22 9.81 12.68
C GLU A 45 14.71 9.16 13.96
N MET A 46 13.58 9.66 14.50
CA MET A 46 12.96 9.07 15.68
C MET A 46 12.45 7.67 15.41
N ARG A 47 11.95 7.39 14.19
CA ARG A 47 11.56 6.03 13.82
C ARG A 47 12.73 5.05 13.84
N LYS A 48 13.90 5.47 13.34
CA LYS A 48 15.13 4.68 13.39
C LYS A 48 15.57 4.43 14.82
N ARG A 49 15.52 5.47 15.68
CA ARG A 49 15.90 5.39 17.09
C ARG A 49 14.97 4.49 17.92
N LEU A 50 13.67 4.54 17.64
CA LEU A 50 12.66 3.76 18.35
C LEU A 50 12.56 2.29 17.88
N HIS A 51 13.39 1.87 16.90
CA HIS A 51 13.36 0.53 16.30
C HIS A 51 11.93 0.07 15.99
N ILE A 52 11.15 0.95 15.36
CA ILE A 52 9.74 0.69 15.09
C ILE A 52 9.61 -0.53 14.18
N HIS A 53 8.70 -1.42 14.55
CA HIS A 53 8.49 -2.64 13.82
C HIS A 53 7.98 -2.31 12.40
N PRO A 54 8.45 -3.00 11.35
CA PRO A 54 8.06 -2.71 9.96
C PRO A 54 6.53 -2.77 9.74
N ILE A 55 5.79 -3.52 10.55
CA ILE A 55 4.31 -3.55 10.52
C ILE A 55 3.70 -2.16 10.80
N ASP A 56 4.24 -1.40 11.74
CA ASP A 56 3.76 -0.04 12.01
C ASP A 56 4.10 0.91 10.85
N GLU A 57 5.26 0.70 10.23
CA GLU A 57 5.65 1.46 9.05
C GLU A 57 4.75 1.15 7.84
N PHE A 58 4.33 -0.11 7.69
CA PHE A 58 3.34 -0.52 6.69
C PHE A 58 1.96 0.10 6.93
N MET A 59 1.56 0.25 8.19
CA MET A 59 0.28 0.90 8.54
C MET A 59 0.31 2.41 8.30
N ASP A 60 1.45 3.06 8.52
CA ASP A 60 1.63 4.51 8.38
C ASP A 60 1.88 4.97 6.94
N ARG A 61 2.45 4.12 6.10
CA ARG A 61 2.86 4.47 4.72
C ARG A 61 2.09 3.60 3.71
N PRO A 62 0.89 4.01 3.26
CA PRO A 62 0.06 3.20 2.37
C PRO A 62 0.77 2.85 1.05
N MET A 63 1.60 3.75 0.53
CA MET A 63 2.42 3.48 -0.66
C MET A 63 3.43 2.36 -0.46
N LEU A 64 4.04 2.25 0.74
CA LEU A 64 4.96 1.14 1.02
C LEU A 64 4.21 -0.19 1.12
N ALA A 65 3.02 -0.19 1.73
CA ALA A 65 2.14 -1.36 1.76
C ALA A 65 1.74 -1.80 0.34
N ILE A 66 1.38 -0.87 -0.55
CA ILE A 66 1.07 -1.16 -1.96
C ILE A 66 2.27 -1.77 -2.67
N VAL A 67 3.46 -1.17 -2.54
CA VAL A 67 4.67 -1.68 -3.19
C VAL A 67 5.01 -3.09 -2.69
N SER A 68 4.87 -3.34 -1.39
CA SER A 68 5.10 -4.68 -0.83
C SER A 68 4.06 -5.71 -1.29
N LEU A 69 2.77 -5.35 -1.33
CA LEU A 69 1.72 -6.22 -1.89
C LEU A 69 1.98 -6.53 -3.36
N LEU A 70 2.37 -5.51 -4.13
CA LEU A 70 2.72 -5.65 -5.53
C LEU A 70 3.87 -6.65 -5.69
N ARG A 71 4.96 -6.49 -4.93
CA ARG A 71 6.11 -7.40 -4.95
C ARG A 71 5.69 -8.84 -4.64
N ILE A 72 4.90 -9.05 -3.60
CA ILE A 72 4.46 -10.40 -3.18
C ILE A 72 3.63 -11.04 -4.29
N ASN A 73 2.60 -10.37 -4.78
CA ASN A 73 1.70 -10.93 -5.80
C ASN A 73 2.36 -11.06 -7.18
N THR A 74 3.26 -10.15 -7.57
CA THR A 74 4.05 -10.33 -8.80
C THR A 74 4.99 -11.52 -8.67
N THR A 75 5.53 -11.78 -7.48
CA THR A 75 6.39 -12.96 -7.24
C THR A 75 5.59 -14.25 -7.29
N ILE A 76 4.41 -14.28 -6.66
CA ILE A 76 3.48 -15.41 -6.75
C ILE A 76 3.08 -15.65 -8.22
N GLY A 77 2.78 -14.58 -8.96
CA GLY A 77 2.49 -14.63 -10.40
C GLY A 77 3.65 -15.18 -11.23
N MET A 78 4.89 -14.78 -10.92
CA MET A 78 6.09 -15.33 -11.57
C MET A 78 6.25 -16.82 -11.31
N LEU A 79 6.12 -17.26 -10.05
CA LEU A 79 6.25 -18.67 -9.68
C LEU A 79 5.15 -19.53 -10.31
N TYR A 80 3.91 -19.04 -10.31
CA TYR A 80 2.80 -19.71 -10.98
C TYR A 80 3.03 -19.82 -12.49
N ALA A 81 3.49 -18.75 -13.14
CA ALA A 81 3.83 -18.78 -14.56
C ALA A 81 4.95 -19.79 -14.86
N LEU A 82 6.01 -19.83 -14.05
CA LEU A 82 7.09 -20.81 -14.21
C LEU A 82 6.57 -22.24 -14.10
N GLY A 83 5.73 -22.54 -13.10
CA GLY A 83 5.10 -23.86 -12.97
C GLY A 83 4.21 -24.21 -14.18
N ARG A 84 3.40 -23.26 -14.66
CA ARG A 84 2.53 -23.44 -15.81
C ARG A 84 3.29 -23.64 -17.11
N THR A 85 4.38 -22.90 -17.31
CA THR A 85 5.23 -23.04 -18.50
C THR A 85 5.97 -24.39 -18.51
N ALA A 86 6.46 -24.85 -17.35
CA ALA A 86 7.05 -26.18 -17.21
C ALA A 86 6.02 -27.29 -17.48
N TYR A 87 4.80 -27.14 -16.97
CA TYR A 87 3.70 -28.06 -17.24
C TYR A 87 3.37 -28.11 -18.74
N LEU A 88 3.13 -26.96 -19.36
CA LEU A 88 2.84 -26.84 -20.79
C LEU A 88 3.96 -27.43 -21.64
N TYR A 89 5.23 -27.17 -21.30
CA TYR A 89 6.35 -27.75 -22.03
C TYR A 89 6.38 -29.28 -21.96
N ARG A 90 6.02 -29.86 -20.81
CA ARG A 90 5.98 -31.30 -20.62
C ARG A 90 4.84 -31.96 -21.37
N THR A 91 3.68 -31.30 -21.45
CA THR A 91 2.46 -31.87 -22.06
C THR A 91 2.28 -31.51 -23.54
N MET A 92 3.03 -30.54 -24.06
CA MET A 92 2.92 -30.09 -25.44
C MET A 92 3.60 -31.05 -26.41
N ASP A 93 2.88 -31.42 -27.47
CA ASP A 93 3.48 -32.16 -28.58
C ASP A 93 4.49 -31.29 -29.32
N LYS A 94 5.75 -31.70 -29.26
CA LYS A 94 6.90 -30.95 -29.80
C LYS A 94 6.84 -30.81 -31.31
N MET A 95 6.19 -31.74 -32.00
CA MET A 95 6.06 -31.70 -33.46
C MET A 95 5.08 -30.59 -33.88
N TYR A 96 3.92 -30.52 -33.22
CA TYR A 96 2.92 -29.46 -33.41
C TYR A 96 3.45 -28.07 -33.01
N ALA A 97 4.22 -27.98 -31.93
CA ALA A 97 4.81 -26.71 -31.50
C ALA A 97 5.79 -26.14 -32.54
N LYS A 98 6.61 -27.01 -33.14
CA LYS A 98 7.59 -26.64 -34.17
C LYS A 98 6.90 -26.21 -35.47
N LEU A 99 5.82 -26.90 -35.87
CA LEU A 99 5.00 -26.55 -37.04
C LEU A 99 4.33 -25.17 -36.90
N ASN A 100 3.88 -24.81 -35.70
CA ASN A 100 3.24 -23.51 -35.44
C ASN A 100 4.23 -22.40 -35.05
N GLY A 101 5.55 -22.65 -35.11
CA GLY A 101 6.58 -21.66 -34.75
C GLY A 101 6.52 -21.21 -33.28
N VAL A 102 5.94 -22.04 -32.41
CA VAL A 102 5.80 -21.76 -30.97
C VAL A 102 7.08 -22.19 -30.26
N SER A 103 7.89 -21.21 -29.85
CA SER A 103 9.09 -21.47 -29.05
C SER A 103 8.74 -21.47 -27.56
N LEU A 104 9.50 -22.25 -26.77
CA LEU A 104 9.38 -22.24 -25.30
C LEU A 104 9.54 -20.83 -24.73
N GLY A 105 10.45 -20.02 -25.29
CA GLY A 105 10.65 -18.64 -24.89
C GLY A 105 9.41 -17.76 -25.09
N LYS A 106 8.67 -17.94 -26.20
CA LYS A 106 7.41 -17.22 -26.43
C LYS A 106 6.31 -17.63 -25.46
N ILE A 107 6.18 -18.93 -25.16
CA ILE A 107 5.21 -19.42 -24.16
C ILE A 107 5.58 -18.88 -22.77
N ALA A 108 6.85 -19.00 -22.39
CA ALA A 108 7.35 -18.56 -21.11
C ALA A 108 7.16 -17.06 -20.91
N PHE A 109 7.53 -16.25 -21.91
CA PHE A 109 7.35 -14.82 -21.85
C PHE A 109 5.88 -14.43 -21.73
N ASN A 110 4.99 -15.02 -22.54
CA ASN A 110 3.57 -14.69 -22.49
C ASN A 110 2.93 -15.06 -21.14
N GLU A 111 3.21 -16.26 -20.62
CA GLU A 111 2.71 -16.69 -19.31
C GLU A 111 3.29 -15.85 -18.17
N LEU A 112 4.59 -15.49 -18.22
CA LEU A 112 5.19 -14.61 -17.22
C LEU A 112 4.54 -13.22 -17.25
N THR A 113 4.46 -12.57 -18.41
CA THR A 113 3.92 -11.20 -18.50
C THR A 113 2.46 -11.15 -18.10
N THR A 114 1.66 -12.13 -18.53
CA THR A 114 0.22 -12.14 -18.22
C THR A 114 -0.04 -12.41 -16.74
N ASN A 115 0.63 -13.38 -16.12
CA ASN A 115 0.41 -13.69 -14.71
C ASN A 115 1.02 -12.63 -13.78
N VAL A 116 2.13 -12.00 -14.15
CA VAL A 116 2.69 -10.85 -13.42
C VAL A 116 1.75 -9.65 -13.50
N ALA A 117 1.21 -9.34 -14.69
CA ALA A 117 0.24 -8.26 -14.86
C ALA A 117 -1.04 -8.53 -14.05
N LYS A 118 -1.57 -9.77 -14.07
CA LYS A 118 -2.70 -10.18 -13.22
C LYS A 118 -2.39 -9.94 -11.73
N GLY A 119 -1.24 -10.40 -11.26
CA GLY A 119 -0.81 -10.19 -9.86
C GLY A 119 -0.67 -8.71 -9.49
N GLY A 120 -0.15 -7.88 -10.40
CA GLY A 120 -0.09 -6.43 -10.24
C GLY A 120 -1.48 -5.80 -10.09
N CYS A 121 -2.40 -6.11 -11.00
CA CYS A 121 -3.78 -5.62 -10.95
C CYS A 121 -4.50 -6.04 -9.66
N ILE A 122 -4.37 -7.31 -9.25
CA ILE A 122 -4.96 -7.81 -7.99
C ILE A 122 -4.42 -7.02 -6.79
N SER A 123 -3.14 -6.67 -6.79
CA SER A 123 -2.51 -5.89 -5.70
C SER A 123 -3.05 -4.47 -5.60
N VAL A 124 -3.21 -3.80 -6.74
CA VAL A 124 -3.75 -2.43 -6.79
C VAL A 124 -5.19 -2.42 -6.31
N VAL A 125 -6.02 -3.34 -6.80
CA VAL A 125 -7.43 -3.44 -6.39
C VAL A 125 -7.55 -3.85 -4.92
N GLY A 126 -6.72 -4.77 -4.45
CA GLY A 126 -6.64 -5.14 -3.03
C GLY A 126 -6.30 -3.96 -2.13
N ALA A 127 -5.36 -3.10 -2.55
CA ALA A 127 -5.00 -1.90 -1.81
C ALA A 127 -6.15 -0.87 -1.73
N PHE A 128 -6.90 -0.67 -2.81
CA PHE A 128 -8.13 0.12 -2.74
C PHE A 128 -9.13 -0.50 -1.76
N GLY A 129 -9.27 -1.82 -1.76
CA GLY A 129 -10.08 -2.56 -0.78
C GLY A 129 -9.69 -2.25 0.67
N ILE A 130 -8.40 -2.14 1.00
CA ILE A 130 -7.92 -1.73 2.34
C ILE A 130 -8.45 -0.34 2.70
N VAL A 131 -8.34 0.64 1.79
CA VAL A 131 -8.78 2.02 2.03
C VAL A 131 -10.29 2.08 2.25
N PHE A 132 -11.06 1.39 1.42
CA PHE A 132 -12.51 1.29 1.58
C PHE A 132 -12.90 0.60 2.88
N GLY A 133 -12.22 -0.49 3.25
CA GLY A 133 -12.47 -1.19 4.51
C GLY A 133 -12.15 -0.35 5.74
N ASP A 134 -11.10 0.47 5.70
CA ASP A 134 -10.79 1.41 6.79
C ASP A 134 -11.87 2.49 6.93
N ALA A 135 -12.34 3.05 5.81
CA ALA A 135 -13.44 4.02 5.79
C ALA A 135 -14.74 3.41 6.35
N VAL A 136 -15.09 2.20 5.92
CA VAL A 136 -16.26 1.47 6.44
C VAL A 136 -16.11 1.19 7.93
N GLY A 137 -14.93 0.76 8.39
CA GLY A 137 -14.66 0.54 9.81
C GLY A 137 -14.82 1.81 10.65
N ARG A 138 -14.40 2.98 10.13
CA ARG A 138 -14.63 4.29 10.76
C ARG A 138 -16.09 4.70 10.79
N CYS A 139 -16.83 4.45 9.72
CA CYS A 139 -18.28 4.70 9.72
C CYS A 139 -18.99 3.81 10.76
N LEU A 140 -18.70 2.50 10.78
CA LEU A 140 -19.31 1.56 11.72
C LEU A 140 -19.00 1.90 13.19
N THR A 141 -17.75 2.27 13.48
CA THR A 141 -17.38 2.72 14.82
C THR A 141 -18.09 4.02 15.18
N LEU A 142 -18.19 4.99 14.27
CA LEU A 142 -18.96 6.22 14.50
C LEU A 142 -20.43 5.93 14.77
N PHE A 143 -21.06 5.00 14.04
CA PHE A 143 -22.44 4.59 14.30
C PHE A 143 -22.62 3.95 15.68
N TYR A 144 -21.65 3.13 16.11
CA TYR A 144 -21.74 2.39 17.37
C TYR A 144 -21.37 3.24 18.60
N THR A 145 -20.33 4.06 18.51
CA THR A 145 -19.83 4.87 19.64
C THR A 145 -20.38 6.29 19.64
N GLN A 146 -21.01 6.76 18.55
CA GLN A 146 -21.47 8.13 18.34
C GLN A 146 -20.35 9.20 18.48
N GLN A 147 -19.08 8.78 18.48
CA GLN A 147 -17.94 9.67 18.64
C GLN A 147 -17.27 9.92 17.29
N VAL A 148 -17.13 11.19 16.92
CA VAL A 148 -16.55 11.64 15.64
C VAL A 148 -15.02 11.47 15.62
N SER A 149 -14.39 11.35 16.78
CA SER A 149 -12.93 11.27 16.92
C SER A 149 -12.52 10.13 17.84
N VAL A 150 -12.47 8.91 17.33
CA VAL A 150 -11.69 7.84 17.96
C VAL A 150 -10.34 7.78 17.24
N PRO A 151 -9.25 8.36 17.81
CA PRO A 151 -7.94 8.39 17.17
C PRO A 151 -7.23 7.02 17.21
N GLU A 152 -7.70 6.09 18.06
CA GLU A 152 -7.11 4.76 18.17
C GLU A 152 -7.69 3.83 17.11
N ARG A 153 -6.83 3.41 16.20
CA ARG A 153 -7.13 2.37 15.22
C ARG A 153 -7.26 1.04 15.95
N THR A 154 -8.47 0.72 16.37
CA THR A 154 -8.80 -0.58 16.98
C THR A 154 -8.58 -1.71 15.97
N TRP A 155 -8.30 -2.92 16.48
CA TRP A 155 -8.16 -4.12 15.64
C TRP A 155 -9.36 -4.34 14.73
N TRP A 156 -10.54 -3.88 15.12
CA TRP A 156 -11.74 -3.89 14.29
C TRP A 156 -11.52 -3.25 12.90
N HIS A 157 -10.83 -2.11 12.81
CA HIS A 157 -10.51 -1.49 11.52
C HIS A 157 -9.58 -2.33 10.65
N VAL A 158 -8.64 -3.04 11.29
CA VAL A 158 -7.72 -3.95 10.60
C VAL A 158 -8.48 -5.15 10.03
N TRP A 159 -9.43 -5.69 10.79
CA TRP A 159 -10.31 -6.77 10.34
C TRP A 159 -11.22 -6.33 9.18
N CYS A 160 -11.86 -5.15 9.27
CA CYS A 160 -12.68 -4.61 8.18
C CYS A 160 -11.83 -4.38 6.91
N SER A 161 -10.64 -3.80 7.06
CA SER A 161 -9.70 -3.58 5.96
C SER A 161 -9.24 -4.89 5.33
N GLY A 162 -8.90 -5.89 6.15
CA GLY A 162 -8.47 -7.22 5.70
C GLY A 162 -9.56 -7.97 4.95
N SER A 163 -10.80 -7.93 5.44
CA SER A 163 -11.96 -8.54 4.77
C SER A 163 -12.25 -7.89 3.42
N PHE A 164 -12.27 -6.55 3.34
CA PHE A 164 -12.51 -5.84 2.09
C PHE A 164 -11.38 -6.04 1.09
N ALA A 165 -10.12 -6.05 1.54
CA ALA A 165 -8.98 -6.37 0.70
C ALA A 165 -9.10 -7.79 0.12
N GLY A 166 -9.46 -8.78 0.95
CA GLY A 166 -9.71 -10.16 0.53
C GLY A 166 -10.85 -10.29 -0.48
N LEU A 167 -11.96 -9.59 -0.27
CA LEU A 167 -13.08 -9.52 -1.22
C LEU A 167 -12.65 -8.92 -2.56
N CYS A 168 -11.99 -7.76 -2.54
CA CYS A 168 -11.54 -7.06 -3.74
C CYS A 168 -10.52 -7.89 -4.54
N MET A 169 -9.54 -8.50 -3.85
CA MET A 169 -8.55 -9.38 -4.48
C MET A 169 -9.21 -10.64 -5.07
N GLY A 170 -10.10 -11.28 -4.32
CA GLY A 170 -10.84 -12.45 -4.78
C GLY A 170 -11.73 -12.14 -5.97
N ALA A 171 -12.49 -11.03 -5.93
CA ALA A 171 -13.33 -10.58 -7.02
C ALA A 171 -12.51 -10.33 -8.30
N THR A 172 -11.37 -9.64 -8.16
CA THR A 172 -10.46 -9.38 -9.29
C THR A 172 -9.92 -10.68 -9.88
N LEU A 173 -9.50 -11.63 -9.05
CA LEU A 173 -9.01 -12.93 -9.51
C LEU A 173 -10.12 -13.73 -10.22
N SER A 174 -11.33 -13.74 -9.66
CA SER A 174 -12.48 -14.42 -10.27
C SER A 174 -12.87 -13.80 -11.62
N ALA A 175 -12.74 -12.47 -11.76
CA ALA A 175 -12.98 -11.77 -13.02
C ALA A 175 -11.93 -12.12 -14.09
N PHE A 176 -10.65 -12.32 -13.72
CA PHE A 176 -9.64 -12.78 -14.68
C PHE A 176 -9.85 -14.23 -15.13
N GLU A 177 -10.43 -15.06 -14.26
CA GLU A 177 -10.65 -16.49 -14.49
C GLU A 177 -12.14 -16.82 -14.78
N TYR A 178 -12.94 -15.84 -15.20
CA TYR A 178 -14.38 -16.00 -15.41
C TYR A 178 -14.73 -17.06 -16.48
N LYS A 179 -13.82 -17.30 -17.44
CA LYS A 179 -14.02 -18.30 -18.51
C LYS A 179 -13.78 -19.72 -18.03
N THR A 180 -12.99 -19.90 -16.98
CA THR A 180 -12.56 -21.19 -16.46
C THR A 180 -13.36 -21.61 -15.22
N LEU A 181 -13.87 -20.65 -14.43
CA LEU A 181 -14.69 -20.95 -13.25
C LEU A 181 -16.19 -20.98 -13.54
N THR A 182 -16.89 -21.89 -12.86
CA THR A 182 -18.35 -21.86 -12.74
C THR A 182 -18.79 -20.72 -11.80
N ARG A 183 -20.07 -20.33 -11.85
CA ARG A 183 -20.62 -19.29 -10.94
C ARG A 183 -20.35 -19.62 -9.46
N TRP A 184 -20.51 -20.88 -9.07
CA TRP A 184 -20.20 -21.34 -7.72
C TRP A 184 -18.70 -21.30 -7.41
N GLY A 185 -17.86 -21.65 -8.38
CA GLY A 185 -16.41 -21.51 -8.26
C GLY A 185 -16.00 -20.05 -8.03
N MET A 186 -16.63 -19.10 -8.73
CA MET A 186 -16.38 -17.67 -8.53
C MET A 186 -16.75 -17.24 -7.11
N VAL A 187 -17.96 -17.55 -6.64
CA VAL A 187 -18.41 -17.20 -5.27
C VAL A 187 -17.49 -17.80 -4.20
N MET A 188 -17.10 -19.06 -4.36
CA MET A 188 -16.17 -19.72 -3.44
C MET A 188 -14.79 -19.05 -3.45
N LEU A 189 -14.29 -18.67 -4.61
CA LEU A 189 -13.00 -17.99 -4.72
C LEU A 189 -13.04 -16.59 -4.11
N THR A 190 -14.11 -15.83 -4.35
CA THR A 190 -14.27 -14.44 -3.86
C THR A 190 -14.59 -14.31 -2.38
N GLY A 191 -15.42 -15.22 -1.85
CA GLY A 191 -15.94 -15.12 -0.49
C GLY A 191 -15.44 -16.25 0.41
N GLY A 192 -15.41 -17.48 -0.11
CA GLY A 192 -15.07 -18.66 0.66
C GLY A 192 -13.57 -18.84 0.92
N ILE A 193 -12.70 -18.40 -0.01
CA ILE A 193 -11.26 -18.61 0.10
C ILE A 193 -10.53 -17.30 0.40
N SER A 194 -10.74 -16.25 -0.40
CA SER A 194 -9.93 -15.03 -0.29
C SER A 194 -10.18 -14.24 0.99
N VAL A 195 -11.43 -14.20 1.49
CA VAL A 195 -11.75 -13.51 2.75
C VAL A 195 -11.16 -14.23 3.96
N PRO A 196 -11.40 -15.55 4.17
CA PRO A 196 -10.80 -16.25 5.29
C PRO A 196 -9.28 -16.28 5.23
N LEU A 197 -8.69 -16.40 4.03
CA LEU A 197 -7.24 -16.35 3.87
C LEU A 197 -6.68 -14.98 4.27
N SER A 198 -7.34 -13.89 3.86
CA SER A 198 -6.95 -12.54 4.25
C SER A 198 -7.07 -12.35 5.76
N LEU A 199 -8.18 -12.79 6.37
CA LEU A 199 -8.37 -12.72 7.82
C LEU A 199 -7.35 -13.56 8.59
N ALA A 200 -7.07 -14.77 8.13
CA ALA A 200 -6.03 -15.63 8.69
C ALA A 200 -4.65 -14.97 8.59
N SER A 201 -4.35 -14.28 7.49
CA SER A 201 -3.10 -13.53 7.33
C SER A 201 -3.01 -12.34 8.28
N CYS A 202 -4.12 -11.60 8.49
CA CYS A 202 -4.20 -10.55 9.50
C CYS A 202 -4.03 -11.10 10.91
N TYR A 203 -4.62 -12.26 11.21
CA TYR A 203 -4.48 -12.93 12.50
C TYR A 203 -3.06 -13.46 12.74
N ALA A 204 -2.41 -14.03 11.72
CA ALA A 204 -1.01 -14.40 11.79
C ALA A 204 -0.13 -13.17 12.05
N GLY A 205 -0.39 -12.07 11.34
CA GLY A 205 0.26 -10.77 11.58
C GLY A 205 0.04 -10.27 13.00
N TYR A 206 -1.17 -10.42 13.55
CA TYR A 206 -1.49 -10.10 14.94
C TYR A 206 -0.67 -10.94 15.92
N CYS A 207 -0.61 -12.26 15.74
CA CYS A 207 0.15 -13.15 16.61
C CYS A 207 1.65 -12.83 16.61
N VAL A 208 2.21 -12.49 15.46
CA VAL A 208 3.61 -12.07 15.32
C VAL A 208 3.83 -10.70 15.97
N TYR A 209 2.89 -9.77 15.82
CA TYR A 209 3.01 -8.39 16.29
C TYR A 209 2.75 -8.23 17.80
N ARG A 210 1.83 -9.02 18.38
CA ARG A 210 1.43 -8.98 19.79
C ARG A 210 2.59 -8.98 20.80
N PRO A 211 3.60 -9.87 20.73
CA PRO A 211 4.72 -9.85 21.69
C PRO A 211 5.56 -8.57 21.58
N PHE A 212 5.69 -7.99 20.39
CA PHE A 212 6.40 -6.71 20.22
C PHE A 212 5.64 -5.54 20.83
N VAL A 213 4.31 -5.54 20.78
CA VAL A 213 3.49 -4.53 21.46
C VAL A 213 3.60 -4.65 22.97
N GLN A 214 3.57 -5.87 23.49
CA GLN A 214 3.63 -6.12 24.93
C GLN A 214 4.99 -5.74 25.55
N ASN A 215 6.07 -5.86 24.76
CA ASN A 215 7.41 -5.44 25.18
C ASN A 215 7.68 -3.93 24.98
N ARG A 216 6.77 -3.18 24.36
CA ARG A 216 6.85 -1.72 24.28
C ARG A 216 6.29 -1.13 25.57
N GLU A 217 7.16 -0.93 26.54
CA GLU A 217 6.85 -0.07 27.70
C GLU A 217 6.37 1.31 27.22
N HIS A 218 5.55 1.97 28.05
CA HIS A 218 4.72 3.18 27.87
C HIS A 218 5.35 4.45 27.23
N VAL A 219 6.50 4.36 26.59
CA VAL A 219 7.32 5.46 26.07
C VAL A 219 7.07 5.74 24.57
N LEU A 220 6.46 4.82 23.80
CA LEU A 220 6.31 5.02 22.35
C LEU A 220 5.27 6.08 21.95
N TYR A 221 4.28 6.39 22.81
CA TYR A 221 3.31 7.48 22.60
C TYR A 221 3.79 8.82 23.17
N ASP A 222 5.10 9.03 23.17
CA ASP A 222 5.69 10.33 23.43
C ASP A 222 5.15 11.35 22.40
N THR A 223 5.14 12.61 22.82
CA THR A 223 4.53 13.83 22.25
C THR A 223 4.63 13.95 20.71
N TYR A 224 5.57 13.25 20.08
CA TYR A 224 5.84 13.23 18.64
C TYR A 224 4.80 12.52 17.77
N TRP A 225 3.96 11.62 18.30
CA TRP A 225 2.92 10.95 17.49
C TRP A 225 1.63 11.75 17.36
N ARG A 226 1.52 12.87 18.09
CA ARG A 226 0.43 13.81 17.90
C ARG A 226 0.61 14.58 16.58
N PRO A 227 -0.49 14.96 15.90
CA PRO A 227 -0.45 15.91 14.80
C PRO A 227 0.47 17.09 15.17
N TRP A 228 1.32 17.54 14.25
CA TRP A 228 2.34 18.57 14.54
C TRP A 228 1.75 19.83 15.19
N GLN A 229 0.52 20.19 14.81
CA GLN A 229 -0.28 21.29 15.36
C GLN A 229 -0.69 21.13 16.85
N GLN A 230 -0.63 19.92 17.42
CA GLN A 230 -1.03 19.62 18.79
C GLN A 230 0.16 19.42 19.75
N ARG A 231 1.39 19.60 19.26
CA ARG A 231 2.60 19.46 20.08
C ARG A 231 2.77 20.70 20.95
N ARG A 232 2.73 20.55 22.28
CA ARG A 232 3.04 21.66 23.21
C ARG A 232 4.56 21.89 23.24
N LEU A 233 4.96 23.16 23.15
CA LEU A 233 6.35 23.59 23.25
C LEU A 233 6.89 23.23 24.64
N ASN A 234 7.79 22.25 24.71
CA ASN A 234 8.38 21.82 25.97
C ASN A 234 9.78 22.46 26.12
N PRO A 235 9.99 23.38 27.08
CA PRO A 235 11.18 24.23 27.14
C PRO A 235 12.48 23.48 27.49
N GLY A 236 12.40 22.25 28.02
CA GLY A 236 13.55 21.47 28.47
C GLY A 236 14.26 20.63 27.39
N GLY A 237 13.72 20.53 26.17
CA GLY A 237 14.24 19.62 25.14
C GLY A 237 15.37 20.18 24.27
N PRO A 238 15.92 19.37 23.34
CA PRO A 238 16.87 19.81 22.31
C PRO A 238 16.34 21.03 21.52
N PRO A 239 17.19 21.77 20.78
CA PRO A 239 16.80 23.01 20.08
C PRO A 239 15.54 22.90 19.21
N THR A 240 15.23 21.69 18.75
CA THR A 240 14.04 21.26 18.00
C THR A 240 12.72 21.25 18.81
N MET A 241 12.78 21.36 20.14
CA MET A 241 11.62 21.44 21.04
C MET A 241 11.31 22.84 21.57
N ARG A 242 12.21 23.81 21.33
CA ARG A 242 12.13 25.13 21.94
C ARG A 242 11.39 26.17 21.10
N GLY A 243 10.93 25.83 19.90
CA GLY A 243 10.04 26.65 19.07
C GLY A 243 10.47 28.11 18.90
N ARG A 244 11.77 28.41 18.98
CA ARG A 244 12.31 29.72 18.64
C ARG A 244 13.24 29.54 17.45
N TYR A 245 12.63 29.53 16.28
CA TYR A 245 13.29 29.94 15.05
C TYR A 245 12.39 31.02 14.47
N MET A 246 12.71 32.27 14.82
CA MET A 246 12.34 33.41 13.99
C MET A 246 13.09 33.30 12.67
#